data_AF-A0A6I6K1F8-F1
#
_entry.id   AF-A0A6I6K1F8-F1
#
_cell.length_a   1.000
_cell.length_b   1.000
_cell.length_c   1.000
_cell.angle_alpha   90.00
_cell.angle_beta   90.00
_cell.angle_gamma   90.00
#
_symmetry.space_group_name_H-M   'P 1'
#
loop_
_entity.id
_entity.type
_entity.pdbx_description
1 polymer ?
#
loop_
_entity_poly.entity_id
_entity_poly.type
_entity_poly.pdbx_seq_one_letter_code
_entity_poly.pdbx_strand_id
1 'polypeptide(L)'
;MEQSVRLIHKTCTSYLATILPVNFYGLPDGHIYLIYSRFYEISFQRSGLEFVFAKHEEFTYDFAGQRLFFINSEGQKRLAFYEMVDKPNPHIKIIKILRNLSSYNEAQKVLIETASAMIESVTPDNQEETD
;
A
#
# COMPACT_ATOMS: atom_id res chain seq x y z
N MET A 1 14.36 13.10 8.89
CA MET A 1 12.94 12.74 8.77
C MET A 1 12.86 11.24 8.74
N GLU A 2 12.28 10.64 9.78
CA GLU A 2 11.87 9.24 9.70
C GLU A 2 10.77 9.15 8.64
N GLN A 3 10.94 8.31 7.63
CA GLN A 3 9.92 8.14 6.60
C GLN A 3 8.80 7.29 7.17
N SER A 4 7.58 7.81 7.29
CA SER A 4 6.41 7.05 7.78
C SER A 4 5.91 5.98 6.80
N VAL A 5 6.46 5.93 5.58
CA VAL A 5 6.14 4.93 4.56
C VAL A 5 7.41 4.51 3.85
N ARG A 6 7.47 3.27 3.37
CA ARG A 6 8.64 2.76 2.65
C ARG A 6 8.26 2.04 1.38
N LEU A 7 8.82 2.46 0.24
CA LEU A 7 8.63 1.74 -1.01
C LEU A 7 9.36 0.39 -0.94
N ILE A 8 8.61 -0.70 -1.06
CA ILE A 8 9.11 -2.07 -1.06
C ILE A 8 9.43 -2.50 -2.49
N HIS A 9 8.49 -2.26 -3.41
CA HIS A 9 8.59 -2.76 -4.77
C HIS A 9 7.80 -1.88 -5.73
N LYS A 10 8.23 -1.88 -6.99
CA LYS A 10 7.51 -1.27 -8.10
C LYS A 10 7.55 -2.24 -9.27
N THR A 11 6.39 -2.66 -9.75
CA THR A 11 6.29 -3.60 -10.88
C THR A 11 5.01 -3.37 -11.67
N CYS A 12 5.00 -3.81 -12.92
CA CYS A 12 3.75 -3.98 -13.66
C CYS A 12 3.13 -5.31 -13.22
N THR A 13 1.86 -5.31 -12.83
CA THR A 13 1.15 -6.54 -12.51
C THR A 13 0.17 -6.85 -13.64
N SER A 14 0.18 -8.10 -14.07
CA SER A 14 -0.65 -8.62 -15.15
C SER A 14 -2.11 -8.81 -14.71
N TYR A 15 -2.35 -8.94 -13.40
CA TYR A 15 -3.64 -9.31 -12.84
C TYR A 15 -4.39 -8.17 -12.11
N LEU A 16 -3.90 -6.93 -12.18
CA LEU A 16 -4.66 -5.76 -11.76
C LEU A 16 -5.20 -5.01 -12.97
N ALA A 17 -6.33 -4.32 -12.79
CA ALA A 17 -6.96 -3.50 -13.83
C ALA A 17 -6.17 -2.19 -14.08
N THR A 18 -4.88 -2.30 -14.39
CA THR A 18 -3.98 -1.19 -14.68
C THR A 18 -3.00 -1.57 -15.78
N ILE A 19 -2.63 -0.60 -16.60
CA ILE A 19 -1.51 -0.70 -17.54
C ILE A 19 -0.25 -0.02 -17.01
N LEU A 20 -0.37 0.66 -15.86
CA LEU A 20 0.68 1.45 -15.24
C LEU A 20 1.28 0.68 -14.05
N PRO A 21 2.52 1.01 -13.63
CA PRO A 21 3.17 0.30 -12.54
C PRO A 21 2.41 0.40 -11.23
N VAL A 22 2.41 -0.68 -10.47
CA VAL A 22 1.92 -0.75 -9.10
C VAL A 22 3.09 -0.50 -8.16
N ASN A 23 2.92 0.43 -7.22
CA ASN A 23 3.88 0.70 -6.17
C ASN A 23 3.41 0.04 -4.87
N PHE A 24 4.26 -0.79 -4.27
CA PHE A 24 4.02 -1.46 -2.99
C PHE A 24 4.78 -0.75 -1.88
N TYR A 25 4.09 -0.41 -0.81
CA TYR A 25 4.61 0.33 0.34
C TYR A 25 4.39 -0.42 1.63
N GLY A 26 5.40 -0.46 2.49
CA GLY A 26 5.29 -0.94 3.85
C GLY A 26 5.01 0.22 4.79
N LEU A 27 4.01 0.04 5.67
CA LEU A 27 3.63 1.02 6.68
C LEU A 27 3.95 0.49 8.11
N PRO A 28 4.02 1.38 9.12
CA PRO A 28 4.31 1.03 10.51
C PRO A 28 3.24 0.16 11.18
N ASP A 29 2.03 0.11 10.62
CA ASP A 29 0.90 -0.70 11.09
C ASP A 29 1.07 -2.21 10.81
N GLY A 30 2.20 -2.63 10.24
CA GLY A 30 2.48 -4.02 9.93
C GLY A 30 1.95 -4.48 8.57
N HIS A 31 1.39 -3.56 7.77
CA HIS A 31 0.70 -3.91 6.53
C HIS A 31 1.40 -3.37 5.28
N ILE A 32 1.09 -4.03 4.15
CA ILE A 32 1.53 -3.59 2.82
C ILE A 32 0.38 -2.92 2.11
N TYR A 33 0.66 -1.75 1.55
CA TYR A 33 -0.27 -0.96 0.78
C TYR A 33 0.18 -0.89 -0.67
N LEU A 34 -0.76 -0.88 -1.60
CA LEU A 34 -0.53 -0.74 -3.02
C LEU A 34 -1.11 0.59 -3.50
N ILE A 35 -0.37 1.30 -4.33
CA ILE A 35 -0.88 2.41 -5.12
C ILE A 35 -0.73 2.04 -6.59
N TYR A 36 -1.84 2.09 -7.33
CA TYR A 36 -1.82 1.98 -8.78
C TYR A 36 -2.86 2.91 -9.38
N SER A 37 -2.66 3.31 -10.62
CA SER A 37 -3.62 4.13 -11.35
C SER A 37 -4.34 3.32 -12.42
N ARG A 38 -5.62 3.60 -12.65
CA ARG A 38 -6.40 2.97 -13.71
C ARG A 38 -7.28 3.99 -14.42
N PHE A 39 -7.62 3.69 -15.66
CA PHE A 39 -8.56 4.52 -16.39
C PHE A 39 -9.99 4.19 -15.95
N TYR A 40 -10.82 5.21 -15.87
CA TYR A 40 -12.26 5.07 -15.67
C TYR A 40 -13.00 5.88 -16.74
N GLU A 41 -14.19 5.42 -17.12
CA GLU A 41 -15.00 6.14 -18.10
C GLU A 41 -15.74 7.30 -17.42
N ILE A 42 -15.61 8.50 -17.98
CA ILE A 42 -16.35 9.69 -17.56
C ILE A 42 -17.62 9.86 -18.42
N SER A 43 -17.47 9.66 -19.72
CA SER A 43 -18.52 9.73 -20.73
C SER A 43 -18.04 9.04 -22.01
N PHE A 44 -18.92 8.88 -23.01
CA PHE A 44 -18.55 8.35 -24.32
C PHE A 44 -17.27 9.03 -24.86
N GLN A 45 -16.23 8.23 -25.13
CA GLN A 45 -14.91 8.65 -25.59
C GLN A 45 -14.06 9.54 -24.64
N ARG A 46 -14.45 9.71 -23.37
CA ARG A 46 -13.63 10.40 -22.36
C ARG A 46 -13.28 9.47 -21.21
N SER A 47 -11.99 9.17 -21.08
CA SER A 47 -11.43 8.46 -19.94
C SER A 47 -10.77 9.43 -18.96
N GLY A 48 -11.04 9.25 -17.67
CA GLY A 48 -10.27 9.86 -16.59
C GLY A 48 -9.23 8.90 -16.04
N LEU A 49 -8.31 9.41 -15.22
CA LEU A 49 -7.35 8.63 -14.46
C LEU A 49 -7.74 8.66 -12.98
N GLU A 50 -7.79 7.51 -12.32
CA GLU A 50 -7.98 7.43 -10.88
C GLU A 50 -6.83 6.64 -10.24
N PHE A 51 -6.44 7.06 -9.05
CA PHE A 51 -5.45 6.38 -8.21
C PHE A 51 -6.19 5.56 -7.16
N VAL A 52 -5.89 4.27 -7.14
CA VAL A 52 -6.45 3.28 -6.23
C VAL A 52 -5.42 2.99 -5.15
N PHE A 53 -5.87 3.11 -3.90
CA PHE A 53 -5.14 2.73 -2.71
C PHE A 53 -5.76 1.45 -2.18
N ALA A 54 -4.96 0.41 -2.08
CA ALA A 54 -5.40 -0.89 -1.61
C ALA A 54 -4.44 -1.43 -0.53
N LYS A 55 -4.94 -2.32 0.31
CA LYS A 55 -4.17 -3.09 1.27
C LYS A 55 -3.95 -4.49 0.72
N HIS A 56 -2.73 -5.00 0.82
CA HIS A 56 -2.43 -6.39 0.52
C HIS A 56 -2.76 -7.25 1.75
N GLU A 57 -3.57 -8.29 1.59
CA GLU A 57 -4.05 -9.10 2.72
C GLU A 57 -3.27 -10.41 2.91
N GLU A 58 -2.38 -10.76 1.98
CA GLU A 58 -1.59 -12.00 2.04
C GLU A 58 -0.21 -11.84 2.69
N PHE A 59 0.23 -10.60 2.90
CA PHE A 59 1.56 -10.29 3.43
C PHE A 59 1.49 -9.29 4.58
N THR A 60 2.42 -9.41 5.52
CA THR A 60 2.71 -8.42 6.54
C THR A 60 4.13 -7.88 6.37
N TYR A 61 4.36 -6.70 6.91
CA TYR A 61 5.62 -5.98 6.82
C TYR A 61 6.10 -5.57 8.20
N ASP A 62 7.28 -6.05 8.61
CA ASP A 62 7.99 -5.52 9.76
C ASP A 62 8.73 -4.25 9.34
N PHE A 63 8.20 -3.12 9.80
CA PHE A 63 8.72 -1.80 9.45
C PHE A 63 10.12 -1.55 10.03
N ALA A 64 10.36 -1.98 11.28
CA ALA A 64 11.63 -1.77 11.97
C ALA A 64 12.74 -2.68 11.41
N GLY A 65 12.43 -3.97 11.23
CA GLY A 65 13.36 -4.95 10.68
C GLY A 65 13.43 -5.00 9.15
N GLN A 66 12.56 -4.26 8.46
CA GLN A 66 12.45 -4.17 6.99
C GLN A 66 12.26 -5.54 6.33
N ARG A 67 11.39 -6.36 6.93
CA ARG A 67 11.15 -7.75 6.53
C ARG A 67 9.70 -7.95 6.09
N LEU A 68 9.52 -8.86 5.14
CA LEU A 68 8.23 -9.25 4.60
C LEU A 68 7.90 -10.66 5.07
N PHE A 69 6.67 -10.88 5.50
CA PHE A 69 6.18 -12.19 5.91
C PHE A 69 4.89 -12.51 5.15
N PHE A 70 4.72 -13.78 4.79
CA PHE A 70 3.49 -14.29 4.21
C PHE A 70 2.60 -14.82 5.34
N ILE A 71 1.32 -14.45 5.34
CA ILE A 71 0.42 -14.76 6.46
C ILE A 71 0.11 -16.26 6.56
N ASN A 72 0.10 -16.99 5.44
CA ASN A 72 -0.36 -18.38 5.38
C ASN A 72 0.75 -19.41 5.07
N SER A 73 2.01 -19.13 5.39
CA SER A 73 3.11 -20.07 5.07
C SER A 73 3.30 -21.11 6.18
N GLU A 74 2.37 -22.06 6.32
CA GLU A 74 2.79 -23.36 6.84
C GLU A 74 3.58 -24.07 5.72
N GLY A 75 4.91 -24.02 5.81
CA GLY A 75 5.80 -24.85 4.98
C GLY A 75 6.07 -24.39 3.55
N GLN A 76 5.49 -23.28 3.07
CA GLN A 76 5.86 -22.75 1.75
C GLN A 76 7.25 -22.10 1.83
N LYS A 77 8.20 -22.70 1.10
CA LYS A 77 9.51 -22.13 0.81
C LYS A 77 9.33 -20.67 0.42
N ARG A 78 10.21 -19.81 0.95
CA ARG A 78 10.39 -18.38 0.63
C ARG A 78 10.39 -18.12 -0.88
N LEU A 79 9.25 -18.19 -1.55
CA LEU A 79 9.08 -17.53 -2.83
C LEU A 79 9.29 -16.05 -2.55
N ALA A 80 10.14 -15.41 -3.36
CA ALA A 80 10.42 -14.01 -3.17
C ALA A 80 9.09 -13.25 -3.32
N PHE A 81 8.77 -12.36 -2.39
CA PHE A 81 7.57 -11.50 -2.47
C PHE A 81 7.33 -10.97 -3.89
N TYR A 82 8.40 -10.58 -4.58
CA TYR A 82 8.42 -10.08 -5.95
C TYR A 82 7.82 -11.04 -7.00
N GLU A 83 7.90 -12.35 -6.79
CA GLU A 83 7.33 -13.37 -7.67
C GLU A 83 5.85 -13.65 -7.35
N MET A 84 5.42 -13.39 -6.11
CA MET A 84 4.07 -13.73 -5.63
C MET A 84 3.06 -12.59 -5.78
N VAL A 85 3.51 -11.36 -5.95
CA VAL A 85 2.62 -10.20 -6.11
C VAL A 85 1.94 -10.14 -7.48
N ASP A 86 2.54 -10.74 -8.52
CA ASP A 86 1.92 -10.85 -9.85
C ASP A 86 1.28 -12.22 -10.05
N LYS A 87 0.14 -12.45 -9.39
CA LYS A 87 -0.60 -13.71 -9.45
C LYS A 87 -2.08 -13.50 -9.77
N PRO A 88 -2.76 -14.51 -10.34
CA PRO A 88 -4.21 -14.44 -10.52
C PRO A 88 -4.90 -14.28 -9.17
N ASN A 89 -5.91 -13.40 -9.14
CA ASN A 89 -6.73 -13.10 -7.96
C ASN A 89 -5.89 -12.73 -6.72
N PRO A 90 -5.12 -11.63 -6.76
CA PRO A 90 -4.42 -11.15 -5.57
C PRO A 90 -5.43 -10.74 -4.49
N HIS A 91 -5.22 -11.13 -3.23
CA HIS A 91 -6.13 -10.71 -2.15
C HIS A 91 -5.76 -9.29 -1.73
N ILE A 92 -6.45 -8.33 -2.35
CA ILE A 92 -6.31 -6.91 -2.06
C ILE A 92 -7.66 -6.33 -1.65
N LYS A 93 -7.62 -5.43 -0.66
CA LYS A 93 -8.77 -4.67 -0.22
C LYS A 93 -8.60 -3.21 -0.63
N ILE A 94 -9.46 -2.72 -1.52
CA ILE A 94 -9.47 -1.30 -1.89
C ILE A 94 -9.92 -0.49 -0.67
N ILE A 95 -9.10 0.47 -0.27
CA ILE A 95 -9.38 1.36 0.86
C ILE A 95 -9.92 2.69 0.37
N LYS A 96 -9.32 3.22 -0.70
CA LYS A 96 -9.61 4.57 -1.19
C LYS A 96 -9.35 4.66 -2.69
N ILE A 97 -10.16 5.45 -3.38
CA ILE A 97 -9.99 5.80 -4.79
C ILE A 97 -10.02 7.32 -4.90
N LEU A 98 -9.02 7.91 -5.55
CA LEU A 98 -8.90 9.35 -5.73
C LEU A 98 -8.73 9.71 -7.21
N ARG A 99 -9.55 10.65 -7.68
CA ARG A 99 -9.58 11.12 -9.09
C ARG A 99 -8.95 12.48 -9.31
N ASN A 100 -8.70 13.21 -8.22
CA ASN A 100 -8.13 14.56 -8.22
C ASN A 100 -6.60 14.56 -8.10
N LEU A 101 -5.96 13.40 -8.25
CA LEU A 101 -4.50 13.27 -8.22
C LEU A 101 -3.95 13.21 -9.64
N SER A 102 -2.85 13.91 -9.85
CA SER A 102 -2.16 14.00 -11.14
C SER A 102 -0.95 13.06 -11.25
N SER A 103 -0.42 12.57 -10.12
CA SER A 103 0.83 11.82 -10.10
C SER A 103 0.95 10.82 -8.94
N TYR A 104 1.85 9.84 -9.12
CA TYR A 104 2.24 8.90 -8.04
C TYR A 104 2.88 9.61 -6.85
N ASN A 105 3.55 10.75 -7.06
CA ASN A 105 4.14 11.53 -5.97
C ASN A 105 3.05 12.15 -5.09
N GLU A 106 1.96 12.65 -5.68
CA GLU A 106 0.81 13.13 -4.92
C GLU A 106 0.11 11.98 -4.18
N ALA A 107 -0.06 10.83 -4.85
CA ALA A 107 -0.62 9.65 -4.20
C ALA A 107 0.24 9.16 -3.03
N GLN A 108 1.57 9.20 -3.17
CA GLN A 108 2.49 8.88 -2.08
C GLN A 108 2.35 9.86 -0.92
N LYS A 109 2.19 11.16 -1.17
CA LYS A 109 1.95 12.15 -0.09
C LYS A 109 0.69 11.83 0.70
N VAL A 110 -0.40 11.49 0.03
CA VAL A 110 -1.65 11.06 0.70
C VAL A 110 -1.41 9.82 1.59
N LEU A 111 -0.60 8.86 1.11
CA LEU A 111 -0.25 7.69 1.91
C LEU A 111 0.65 8.05 3.11
N ILE A 112 1.59 8.98 2.95
CA ILE A 112 2.44 9.50 4.04
C ILE A 112 1.57 10.17 5.12
N GLU A 113 0.66 11.05 4.72
CA GLU A 113 -0.27 11.72 5.64
C GLU A 113 -1.12 10.70 6.41
N THR A 114 -1.60 9.67 5.70
CA THR A 114 -2.36 8.56 6.32
C THR A 114 -1.50 7.80 7.34
N ALA A 115 -0.25 7.50 7.01
CA ALA A 115 0.66 6.77 7.90
C ALA A 115 1.04 7.61 9.13
N SER A 116 1.28 8.91 8.97
CA SER A 116 1.58 9.81 10.10
C SER A 116 0.39 9.91 11.06
N ALA A 117 -0.84 10.03 10.55
CA ALA A 117 -2.03 10.03 11.39
C ALA A 117 -2.20 8.73 12.18
N MET A 118 -1.79 7.58 11.62
CA MET A 118 -1.79 6.30 12.34
C MET A 118 -0.79 6.32 13.51
N ILE A 119 0.43 6.82 13.31
CA ILE A 119 1.46 6.91 14.37
C ILE A 119 0.97 7.80 15.51
N GLU A 120 0.39 8.96 15.19
CA GLU A 120 -0.15 9.90 16.18
C GLU A 120 -1.28 9.26 17.00
N SER A 121 -2.16 8.47 16.36
CA SER A 121 -3.26 7.79 17.06
C SER A 121 -2.84 6.62 17.96
N VAL A 122 -1.62 6.09 17.80
CA VAL A 122 -1.08 4.96 18.57
C VAL A 122 -0.32 5.44 19.82
N THR A 123 -0.13 6.74 19.99
CA THR A 123 0.52 7.33 21.18
C THR A 123 -0.56 7.87 22.13
N PRO A 124 -1.15 7.06 23.03
CA PRO A 124 -1.91 7.63 24.14
C PRO A 124 -0.96 8.32 25.11
N ASP A 125 -1.38 9.47 25.61
CA ASP A 125 -0.74 10.24 26.68
C ASP A 125 -0.34 9.34 27.85
N ASN A 126 0.97 9.05 27.97
CA ASN A 126 1.56 8.72 29.26
C ASN A 126 1.92 10.05 29.95
N GLN A 127 0.90 10.73 30.46
CA GLN A 127 1.05 11.68 31.56
C GLN A 127 0.12 11.23 32.69
N GLU A 128 0.54 10.23 33.45
CA GLU A 128 0.03 9.99 34.80
C GLU A 128 1.11 10.36 35.82
N GLU A 129 0.82 11.47 36.50
CA GLU A 129 0.99 11.72 37.94
C GLU A 129 2.24 11.12 38.63
N THR A 130 3.13 12.02 39.03
CA THR A 130 3.90 11.83 40.27
C THR A 130 3.65 13.06 41.14
N ASP A 131 2.74 12.92 42.11
CA ASP A 131 2.69 13.73 43.33
C ASP A 131 3.89 13.41 44.24
#